data_AF-A0A846EPX2-F1
#
_entry.id   AF-A0A846EPX2-F1
#
_cell.length_a   1.000
_cell.length_b   1.000
_cell.length_c   1.000
_cell.angle_alpha   90.00
_cell.angle_beta   90.00
_cell.angle_gamma   90.00
#
_symmetry.space_group_name_H-M   'P 1'
#
loop_
_entity.id
_entity.type
_entity.pdbx_description
1 polymer ?
#
loop_
_entity_poly.entity_id
_entity_poly.type
_entity_poly.pdbx_seq_one_letter_code
_entity_poly.pdbx_strand_id
1 'polypeptide(L)'
;MPRNPDEFAIHLILQGGAREEVRFLTLKEFQTWYSGVIVPKHDSPEFVNVPIKTIQGEYMVVRPSAIIAIRVEPIFNSSVERF
;
A
#
# COMPACT_ATOMS: atom_id res chain seq x y z
N MET A 1 1.64 17.10 -20.77
CA MET A 1 0.89 15.86 -20.47
C MET A 1 1.02 15.58 -18.98
N PRO A 2 -0.03 15.12 -18.27
CA PRO A 2 0.12 14.68 -16.88
C PRO A 2 1.17 13.57 -16.86
N ARG A 3 2.19 13.69 -16.01
CA ARG A 3 3.21 12.64 -15.87
C ARG A 3 2.49 11.38 -15.35
N ASN A 4 2.78 10.22 -15.92
CA ASN A 4 2.36 8.96 -15.33
C ASN A 4 3.17 8.76 -14.03
N PRO A 5 2.54 8.39 -12.91
CA PRO A 5 3.26 8.03 -11.69
C PRO A 5 4.16 6.82 -11.94
N ASP A 6 5.35 6.83 -11.37
CA ASP A 6 6.29 5.70 -11.43
C ASP A 6 5.86 4.61 -10.44
N GLU A 7 5.37 5.01 -9.27
CA GLU A 7 4.89 4.12 -8.21
C GLU A 7 3.77 4.78 -7.41
N PHE A 8 3.15 4.01 -6.52
CA PHE A 8 2.15 4.47 -5.57
C PHE A 8 2.56 4.08 -4.15
N ALA A 9 2.64 5.08 -3.26
CA ALA A 9 2.82 4.88 -1.83
C ALA A 9 1.46 4.65 -1.18
N ILE A 10 1.29 3.51 -0.51
CA ILE A 10 0.11 3.17 0.26
C ILE A 10 0.47 3.24 1.73
N HIS A 11 -0.11 4.21 2.41
CA HIS A 11 0.06 4.39 3.84
C HIS A 11 -1.10 3.71 4.57
N LEU A 12 -0.78 2.63 5.28
CA LEU A 12 -1.72 1.95 6.18
C LEU A 12 -1.59 2.57 7.56
N ILE A 13 -2.67 3.17 8.03
CA ILE A 13 -2.75 3.75 9.36
C ILE A 13 -3.43 2.71 10.25
N LEU A 14 -2.70 2.24 11.26
CA LEU A 14 -3.14 1.16 12.13
C LEU A 14 -3.60 1.69 13.48
N GLN A 15 -4.52 0.96 14.09
CA GLN A 15 -4.91 1.16 15.47
C GLN A 15 -3.66 1.06 16.36
N GLY A 16 -3.48 2.03 17.27
CA GLY A 16 -2.26 2.18 18.07
C GLY A 16 -1.26 3.20 17.51
N GLY A 17 -1.54 3.82 16.36
CA GLY A 17 -0.77 4.95 15.83
C GLY A 17 0.40 4.55 14.93
N ALA A 18 0.58 3.26 14.66
CA ALA A 18 1.56 2.80 13.68
C ALA A 18 1.14 3.20 12.26
N ARG A 19 2.13 3.58 11.45
CA ARG A 19 1.94 3.91 10.03
C ARG A 19 2.94 3.10 9.23
N GLU A 20 2.42 2.24 8.37
CA GLU A 20 3.23 1.41 7.47
C GLU A 20 3.09 1.94 6.04
N GLU A 21 4.21 2.02 5.33
CA GLU A 21 4.25 2.46 3.94
C GLU A 21 4.58 1.27 3.03
N VAL A 22 3.72 1.00 2.06
CA VAL A 22 3.89 -0.07 1.07
C VAL A 22 3.85 0.50 -0.33
N ARG A 23 4.75 0.03 -1.20
CA ARG A 23 4.85 0.48 -2.59
C ARG A 23 4.11 -0.46 -3.53
N PHE A 24 3.31 0.11 -4.42
CA PHE A 24 2.67 -0.59 -5.55
C PHE A 24 3.12 0.03 -6.87
N LEU A 25 3.36 -0.79 -7.88
CA LEU A 25 3.77 -0.31 -9.21
C LEU A 25 2.61 0.38 -9.95
N THR A 26 1.37 -0.05 -9.72
CA THR A 26 0.19 0.55 -10.36
C THR A 26 -0.96 0.71 -9.38
N LEU A 27 -1.78 1.73 -9.60
CA LEU A 27 -3.01 1.93 -8.83
C LEU A 27 -3.99 0.76 -9.00
N LYS A 28 -4.01 0.14 -10.18
CA LYS A 28 -4.88 -1.01 -10.48
C LYS A 28 -4.56 -2.20 -9.57
N GLU A 29 -3.29 -2.50 -9.35
CA GLU A 29 -2.87 -3.57 -8.44
C GLU A 29 -3.35 -3.33 -7.01
N PHE A 30 -3.20 -2.10 -6.52
CA PHE A 30 -3.75 -1.69 -5.23
C PHE A 30 -5.27 -1.86 -5.18
N GLN A 31 -5.99 -1.38 -6.20
CA GLN A 31 -7.45 -1.48 -6.26
C GLN A 31 -7.94 -2.94 -6.25
N THR A 32 -7.25 -3.84 -6.95
CA THR A 32 -7.57 -5.27 -6.94
C THR A 32 -7.37 -5.88 -5.56
N TRP A 33 -6.26 -5.57 -4.90
CA TRP A 33 -6.02 -6.05 -3.53
C TRP A 33 -7.01 -5.47 -2.52
N TYR A 34 -7.24 -4.15 -2.56
CA TYR A 34 -8.15 -3.46 -1.65
C TYR A 34 -9.58 -3.99 -1.77
N SER A 35 -10.12 -4.07 -2.99
CA SER A 35 -11.50 -4.55 -3.22
C SER A 35 -11.66 -6.07 -3.04
N GLY A 36 -10.62 -6.86 -3.35
CA GLY A 36 -10.67 -8.32 -3.26
C GLY A 36 -10.34 -8.88 -1.88
N VAL A 37 -9.55 -8.17 -1.07
CA VAL A 37 -9.03 -8.68 0.21
C VAL A 37 -9.48 -7.82 1.39
N ILE A 38 -9.25 -6.51 1.34
CA ILE A 38 -9.49 -5.62 2.49
C ILE A 38 -10.99 -5.36 2.69
N VAL A 39 -11.70 -4.93 1.65
CA VAL A 39 -13.14 -4.61 1.74
C VAL A 39 -13.98 -5.80 2.20
N PRO A 40 -13.84 -7.02 1.65
CA PRO A 40 -14.65 -8.16 2.07
C PRO A 40 -14.36 -8.62 3.49
N LYS A 41 -13.15 -8.35 4.01
CA LYS A 41 -12.70 -8.75 5.34
C LYS A 41 -12.56 -7.56 6.30
N HIS A 42 -13.20 -6.42 6.03
CA HIS A 42 -12.94 -5.15 6.73
C HIS A 42 -13.05 -5.23 8.27
N ASP A 43 -13.90 -6.10 8.80
CA ASP A 43 -14.12 -6.33 10.24
C ASP A 43 -13.38 -7.57 10.77
N SER A 44 -12.65 -8.28 9.92
CA SER A 44 -11.98 -9.53 10.27
C SER A 44 -10.73 -9.28 11.14
N PRO A 45 -10.56 -10.04 12.23
CA PRO A 45 -9.33 -10.06 13.02
C PRO A 45 -8.24 -10.98 12.42
N GLU A 46 -8.54 -11.68 11.33
CA GLU A 46 -7.59 -12.55 10.64
C GLU A 46 -6.48 -11.73 9.96
N PHE A 47 -5.30 -12.35 9.86
CA PHE A 47 -4.23 -11.79 9.07
C PHE A 47 -4.49 -11.97 7.57
N VAL A 48 -4.32 -10.88 6.83
CA VAL A 48 -4.29 -10.89 5.37
C VAL A 48 -2.92 -10.44 4.88
N ASN A 49 -2.48 -11.04 3.78
CA ASN A 49 -1.22 -10.67 3.15
C ASN A 49 -1.31 -9.28 2.51
N VAL A 50 -0.29 -8.46 2.74
CA VAL A 50 -0.08 -7.20 2.04
C VAL A 50 0.97 -7.45 0.95
N PRO A 51 0.65 -7.27 -0.34
CA PRO A 51 1.59 -7.57 -1.41
C PRO A 51 2.71 -6.52 -1.45
N ILE A 52 3.86 -6.88 -0.87
CA ILE A 52 5.11 -6.11 -0.96
C ILE A 52 5.91 -6.69 -2.13
N LYS A 53 6.11 -5.88 -3.17
CA LYS A 53 6.87 -6.29 -4.37
C LYS A 53 8.26 -5.66 -4.45
N THR A 54 8.52 -4.64 -3.66
CA THR A 54 9.73 -3.83 -3.74
C THR A 54 10.91 -4.38 -2.94
N ILE A 55 10.67 -5.34 -2.04
CA ILE A 55 11.72 -5.89 -1.17
C ILE A 55 11.71 -7.41 -1.25
N GLN A 56 12.85 -7.99 -1.64
CA GLN A 56 13.00 -9.46 -1.72
C GLN A 56 13.18 -10.06 -0.32
N GLY A 57 12.43 -11.13 -0.03
CA GLY A 57 12.52 -11.85 1.23
C GLY A 57 11.67 -11.28 2.36
N GLU A 58 10.92 -10.21 2.12
CA GLU A 58 9.98 -9.65 3.09
C GLU A 58 8.54 -10.12 2.84
N TYR A 59 7.79 -10.22 3.93
CA TYR A 59 6.39 -10.62 3.93
C TYR A 59 5.66 -9.85 5.02
N MET A 60 4.57 -9.17 4.67
CA MET A 60 3.78 -8.37 5.61
C MET A 60 2.36 -8.89 5.67
N VAL A 61 1.85 -9.00 6.89
CA VAL A 61 0.44 -9.28 7.15
C VAL A 61 -0.15 -8.19 8.01
N VAL A 62 -1.42 -7.89 7.75
CA VAL A 62 -2.19 -6.91 8.52
C VAL A 62 -3.54 -7.51 8.89
N ARG A 63 -4.12 -7.04 10.00
CA ARG A 63 -5.51 -7.32 10.32
C ARG A 63 -6.37 -6.20 9.71
N PRO A 64 -7.29 -6.50 8.79
CA PRO A 64 -8.12 -5.46 8.19
C PRO A 64 -8.90 -4.64 9.22
N SER A 65 -9.41 -5.28 10.28
CA SER A 65 -10.09 -4.62 11.40
C SER A 65 -9.25 -3.61 12.17
N ALA A 66 -7.92 -3.67 12.06
CA ALA A 66 -7.01 -2.73 12.71
C ALA A 66 -6.63 -1.56 11.80
N ILE A 67 -7.05 -1.55 10.53
CA ILE A 67 -6.76 -0.45 9.59
C ILE A 67 -7.80 0.65 9.81
N ILE A 68 -7.36 1.81 10.31
CA ILE A 68 -8.25 2.94 10.58
C ILE A 68 -8.35 3.89 9.38
N ALA A 69 -7.33 3.92 8.53
CA ALA A 69 -7.31 4.71 7.31
C ALA A 69 -6.26 4.20 6.33
N ILE A 70 -6.50 4.46 5.04
CA ILE A 70 -5.57 4.18 3.95
C ILE A 70 -5.41 5.46 3.14
N ARG A 71 -4.16 5.91 2.95
CA ARG A 71 -3.83 7.04 2.08
C ARG A 71 -2.99 6.54 0.90
N VAL A 72 -3.37 6.93 -0.30
CA VAL A 72 -2.70 6.55 -1.55
C VAL A 72 -2.07 7.79 -2.17
N GLU A 73 -0.78 7.72 -2.50
CA GLU A 73 -0.03 8.83 -3.07
C GLU A 73 0.73 8.40 -4.33
N PRO A 74 0.59 9.11 -5.46
CA PRO A 74 1.44 8.88 -6.62
C PRO A 74 2.86 9.39 -6.33
N ILE A 75 3.85 8.60 -6.72
CA ILE A 75 5.27 8.94 -6.65
C ILE A 75 5.78 9.17 -8.06
N PHE A 76 6.47 10.29 -8.23
CA PHE A 76 7.11 10.68 -9.48
C PHE A 76 8.61 10.75 -9.24
N ASN A 77 9.33 9.72 -9.66
CA ASN A 77 10.77 9.69 -9.62
C ASN A 77 11.28 10.62 -10.74
N SER A 78 11.56 11.87 -10.41
CA SER A 78 12.31 12.73 -11.33
C SER A 78 13.78 12.33 -11.32
N SER A 79 14.37 12.09 -12.49
CA SER A 79 15.81 12.06 -12.67
C SER A 79 16.42 13.41 -12.29
N VAL A 80 16.69 13.63 -11.00
CA VAL A 80 17.64 14.64 -10.58
C VAL A 80 18.87 13.87 -10.13
N GLU A 81 19.78 13.62 -11.07
CA GLU A 81 21.19 13.45 -10.71
C GLU A 81 21.60 14.71 -9.96
N ARG A 82 21.71 14.62 -8.63
CA ARG A 82 22.41 15.62 -7.85
C ARG A 82 23.90 15.34 -8.04
N PHE A 83 24.53 15.99 -9.02
CA PHE A 83 25.97 16.22 -9.04
C PHE A 83 26.30 17.46 -8.20
#